data_AF-A0A3D5YKK7-F1
#
_entry.id   AF-A0A3D5YKK7-F1
#
_cell.length_a   1.000
_cell.length_b   1.000
_cell.length_c   1.000
_cell.angle_alpha   90.00
_cell.angle_beta   90.00
_cell.angle_gamma   90.00
#
_symmetry.space_group_name_H-M   'P 1'
#
loop_
_entity.id
_entity.type
_entity.pdbx_description
1 polymer ?
#
loop_
_entity_poly.entity_id
_entity_poly.type
_entity_poly.pdbx_seq_one_letter_code
_entity_poly.pdbx_strand_id
1 'polypeptide(L)'
;MKFMNIRLLLLLCGLILTSCHGAKYHYKQGNKFAEAHMLKPAVTEYKKALDKKPEKVNFLIAMEHRGSALLEELYTNYRFADGNDSLSVYKFLEAAKWTTYLKKYISVDRYEGFYEVDYQQQLSSYINAVYKRSKLLIRSRSFDKAQIRLIELETLKPGFRDVKELLTFSEVEPIY
;
A
#
# COMPACT_ATOMS: atom_id res chain seq x y z
N MET A 1 39.03 3.16 -40.50
CA MET A 1 38.21 2.94 -39.29
C MET A 1 39.13 2.84 -38.08
N LYS A 2 39.41 3.96 -37.40
CA LYS A 2 40.38 4.04 -36.30
C LYS A 2 39.70 3.66 -34.99
N PHE A 3 40.24 2.62 -34.36
CA PHE A 3 40.15 2.26 -32.94
C PHE A 3 39.31 3.23 -32.07
N MET A 4 38.01 2.97 -31.99
CA MET A 4 37.16 3.53 -30.95
C MET A 4 37.76 3.09 -29.61
N ASN A 5 38.25 4.07 -28.84
CA ASN A 5 39.03 3.93 -27.63
C ASN A 5 38.51 2.82 -26.69
N ILE A 6 39.21 1.68 -26.66
CA ILE A 6 38.97 0.58 -25.72
C ILE A 6 39.04 1.06 -24.25
N ARG A 7 39.81 2.13 -24.00
CA ARG A 7 39.89 2.82 -22.71
C ARG A 7 38.59 3.57 -22.35
N LEU A 8 37.89 4.13 -23.33
CA LEU A 8 36.58 4.78 -23.13
C LEU A 8 35.50 3.74 -22.84
N LEU A 9 35.55 2.58 -23.50
CA LEU A 9 34.66 1.44 -23.24
C LEU A 9 34.86 0.87 -21.82
N LEU A 10 36.11 0.71 -21.37
CA LEU A 10 36.45 0.25 -20.01
C LEU A 10 36.01 1.24 -18.93
N LEU A 11 36.11 2.55 -19.19
CA LEU A 11 35.68 3.60 -18.26
C LEU A 11 34.15 3.67 -18.15
N LEU A 12 33.44 3.45 -19.27
CA LEU A 12 31.98 3.35 -19.29
C LEU A 12 31.48 2.08 -18.57
N CYS A 13 32.22 0.96 -18.66
CA CYS A 13 31.87 -0.30 -18.01
C CYS A 13 32.05 -0.27 -16.48
N GLY A 14 33.01 0.52 -15.97
CA GLY A 14 33.26 0.67 -14.53
C GLY A 14 32.13 1.35 -13.75
N LEU A 15 31.36 2.24 -14.39
CA LEU A 15 30.23 2.95 -13.76
C LEU A 15 29.02 2.04 -13.51
N ILE A 16 28.90 0.93 -14.23
CA ILE A 16 27.74 0.03 -14.19
C ILE A 16 27.83 -0.98 -13.01
N LEU A 17 29.01 -1.12 -12.39
CA LEU A 17 29.27 -2.15 -11.36
C LEU A 17 28.92 -1.72 -9.93
N THR A 18 28.49 -0.48 -9.70
CA THR A 18 28.25 0.05 -8.33
C THR A 18 26.84 -0.19 -7.78
N SER A 19 25.90 -0.72 -8.57
CA SER A 19 24.48 -0.77 -8.18
C SER A 19 23.98 -2.15 -7.71
N CYS A 20 24.79 -3.21 -7.80
CA CYS A 20 24.36 -4.54 -7.38
C CYS A 20 24.61 -4.78 -5.88
N HIS A 21 23.72 -4.24 -5.05
CA HIS A 21 23.72 -4.56 -3.62
C HIS A 21 23.38 -6.05 -3.41
N GLY A 22 24.19 -6.79 -2.67
CA GLY A 22 23.94 -8.21 -2.38
C GLY A 22 22.85 -8.45 -1.32
N ALA A 23 22.41 -9.70 -1.16
CA ALA A 23 21.40 -10.07 -0.16
C ALA A 23 21.77 -9.64 1.28
N LYS A 24 23.06 -9.76 1.65
CA LYS A 24 23.58 -9.37 2.97
C LYS A 24 23.47 -7.86 3.22
N TYR A 25 23.58 -7.03 2.18
CA TYR A 25 23.40 -5.58 2.31
C TYR A 25 21.96 -5.27 2.73
N HIS A 26 20.99 -5.82 2.00
CA HIS A 26 19.57 -5.59 2.28
C HIS A 26 19.18 -6.09 3.68
N TYR A 27 19.69 -7.26 4.10
CA TYR A 27 19.50 -7.73 5.47
C TYR A 27 20.04 -6.74 6.52
N LYS A 28 21.24 -6.20 6.32
CA LYS A 28 21.81 -5.19 7.23
C LYS A 28 21.01 -3.89 7.25
N GLN A 29 20.51 -3.43 6.09
CA GLN A 29 19.65 -2.24 6.03
C GLN A 29 18.31 -2.47 6.72
N GLY A 30 17.71 -3.65 6.52
CA GLY A 30 16.50 -4.05 7.24
C GLY A 30 16.69 -4.01 8.75
N ASN A 31 17.84 -4.49 9.26
CA ASN A 31 18.16 -4.41 10.68
C ASN A 31 18.26 -2.96 11.19
N LYS A 32 18.91 -2.07 10.43
CA LYS A 32 18.97 -0.63 10.80
C LYS A 32 17.59 0.01 10.87
N PHE A 33 16.71 -0.30 9.91
CA PHE A 33 15.33 0.18 9.96
C PHE A 33 14.57 -0.41 11.14
N ALA A 34 14.75 -1.69 11.44
CA ALA A 34 14.11 -2.35 12.58
C ALA A 34 14.59 -1.78 13.92
N GLU A 35 15.88 -1.46 14.07
CA GLU A 35 16.45 -0.77 15.24
C GLU A 35 15.86 0.64 15.42
N ALA A 36 15.53 1.31 14.31
CA ALA A 36 14.83 2.59 14.31
C ALA A 36 13.30 2.47 14.43
N HIS A 37 12.76 1.28 14.73
CA HIS A 37 11.31 0.98 14.78
C HIS A 37 10.55 1.25 13.47
N MET A 38 11.26 1.33 12.34
CA MET A 38 10.68 1.51 11.02
C MET A 38 10.33 0.16 10.39
N LEU A 39 9.18 -0.40 10.78
CA LEU A 39 8.80 -1.76 10.40
C LEU A 39 8.57 -1.94 8.88
N LYS A 40 7.82 -1.04 8.22
CA LYS A 40 7.55 -1.12 6.76
C LYS A 40 8.85 -1.10 5.92
N PRO A 41 9.79 -0.17 6.14
CA PRO A 41 11.09 -0.21 5.47
C PRO A 41 11.90 -1.46 5.80
N ALA A 42 11.89 -1.92 7.06
CA ALA A 42 12.62 -3.11 7.46
C ALA A 42 12.18 -4.36 6.68
N VAL A 43 10.87 -4.65 6.66
CA VAL A 43 10.33 -5.83 5.94
C VAL A 43 10.52 -5.73 4.43
N THR A 44 10.53 -4.51 3.89
CA THR A 44 10.82 -4.28 2.47
C THR A 44 12.27 -4.64 2.13
N GLU A 45 13.22 -4.28 2.99
CA GLU A 45 14.62 -4.67 2.82
C GLU A 45 14.83 -6.17 3.05
N TYR A 46 14.16 -6.78 4.03
CA TYR A 46 14.23 -8.24 4.21
C TYR A 46 13.68 -8.99 3.01
N LYS A 47 12.59 -8.53 2.39
CA LYS A 47 12.14 -9.08 1.10
C LYS A 47 13.25 -9.05 0.06
N LYS A 48 13.91 -7.90 -0.15
CA LYS A 48 15.01 -7.80 -1.13
C LYS A 48 16.17 -8.76 -0.82
N ALA A 49 16.40 -9.06 0.47
CA ALA A 49 17.38 -10.06 0.88
C ALA A 49 16.92 -11.49 0.55
N LEU A 50 15.65 -11.81 0.84
CA LEU A 50 15.02 -13.11 0.58
C LEU A 50 14.84 -13.39 -0.91
N ASP A 51 14.46 -12.41 -1.73
CA ASP A 51 14.37 -12.56 -3.19
C ASP A 51 15.70 -13.03 -3.80
N LYS A 52 16.83 -12.66 -3.16
CA LYS A 52 18.18 -13.06 -3.58
C LYS A 52 18.66 -14.35 -2.92
N LYS A 53 18.20 -14.65 -1.71
CA LYS A 53 18.56 -15.85 -0.93
C LYS A 53 17.35 -16.34 -0.10
N PRO A 54 16.39 -17.04 -0.73
CA PRO A 54 15.09 -17.35 -0.11
C PRO A 54 15.17 -18.23 1.13
N GLU A 55 16.10 -19.19 1.14
CA GLU A 55 16.21 -20.20 2.20
C GLU A 55 17.18 -19.79 3.32
N LYS A 56 17.66 -18.54 3.32
CA LYS A 56 18.59 -18.10 4.35
C LYS A 56 17.84 -17.91 5.66
N VAL A 57 17.99 -18.89 6.57
CA VAL A 57 17.32 -18.96 7.88
C VAL A 57 17.29 -17.63 8.62
N ASN A 58 18.43 -16.93 8.77
CA ASN A 58 18.45 -15.65 9.49
C ASN A 58 17.58 -14.55 8.84
N PHE A 59 17.41 -14.58 7.51
CA PHE A 59 16.57 -13.60 6.81
C PHE A 59 15.09 -13.93 7.00
N LEU A 60 14.75 -15.23 6.96
CA LEU A 60 13.41 -15.72 7.26
C LEU A 60 13.00 -15.36 8.69
N ILE A 61 13.86 -15.61 9.69
CA ILE A 61 13.58 -15.26 11.09
C ILE A 61 13.36 -13.75 11.26
N ALA A 62 14.19 -12.91 10.63
CA ALA A 62 14.02 -11.46 10.71
C ALA A 62 12.72 -10.99 10.04
N MET A 63 12.36 -11.60 8.90
CA MET A 63 11.12 -11.34 8.19
C MET A 63 9.90 -11.77 9.00
N GLU A 64 9.93 -12.95 9.62
CA GLU A 64 8.90 -13.46 10.53
C GLU A 64 8.68 -12.48 11.69
N HIS A 65 9.74 -12.18 12.44
CA HIS A 65 9.62 -11.35 13.63
C HIS A 65 9.14 -9.92 13.31
N ARG A 66 9.69 -9.28 12.27
CA ARG A 66 9.34 -7.89 11.93
C ARG A 66 8.07 -7.78 11.08
N GLY A 67 7.77 -8.79 10.27
CA GLY A 67 6.52 -8.89 9.52
C GLY A 67 5.33 -9.08 10.45
N SER A 68 5.43 -10.01 11.41
CA SER A 68 4.38 -10.23 12.41
C SER A 68 4.16 -9.00 13.28
N ALA A 69 5.24 -8.32 13.71
CA ALA A 69 5.13 -7.05 14.42
C ALA A 69 4.45 -5.93 13.60
N LEU A 70 4.74 -5.86 12.29
CA LEU A 70 4.11 -4.89 11.40
C LEU A 70 2.60 -5.14 11.28
N LEU A 71 2.18 -6.40 11.10
CA LEU A 71 0.76 -6.72 11.03
C LEU A 71 0.04 -6.40 12.34
N GLU A 72 0.65 -6.72 13.48
CA GLU A 72 0.09 -6.39 14.79
C GLU A 72 -0.10 -4.87 14.95
N GLU A 73 0.90 -4.06 14.57
CA GLU A 73 0.81 -2.59 14.59
C GLU A 73 -0.32 -2.08 13.66
N LEU A 74 -0.40 -2.59 12.43
CA LEU A 74 -1.39 -2.14 11.45
C LEU A 74 -2.82 -2.47 11.88
N TYR A 75 -3.07 -3.70 12.35
CA TYR A 75 -4.41 -4.09 12.83
C TYR A 75 -4.76 -3.45 14.18
N THR A 76 -3.77 -3.16 15.03
CA THR A 76 -3.99 -2.35 16.23
C THR A 76 -4.38 -0.92 15.88
N ASN A 77 -3.70 -0.30 14.92
CA ASN A 77 -4.06 1.03 14.42
C ASN A 77 -5.44 1.06 13.75
N TYR A 78 -5.84 -0.02 13.07
CA TYR A 78 -7.20 -0.18 12.57
C TYR A 78 -8.22 -0.19 13.70
N ARG A 79 -8.00 -0.99 14.75
CA ARG A 79 -8.91 -1.03 15.92
C ARG A 79 -9.00 0.31 16.66
N PHE A 80 -7.90 1.07 16.76
CA PHE A 80 -7.91 2.39 17.37
C PHE A 80 -8.60 3.47 16.53
N ALA A 81 -8.83 3.22 15.24
CA ALA A 81 -9.58 4.11 14.37
C ALA A 81 -11.11 3.94 14.52
N ASP A 82 -11.56 2.96 15.30
CA ASP A 82 -12.98 2.64 15.43
C ASP A 82 -13.84 3.85 15.85
N GLY A 83 -15.05 3.93 15.31
CA GLY A 83 -15.90 5.11 15.38
C GLY A 83 -15.57 6.22 14.37
N ASN A 84 -14.47 6.15 13.63
CA ASN A 84 -14.19 6.97 12.45
C ASN A 84 -14.11 6.10 11.19
N ASP A 85 -15.27 5.82 10.59
CA ASP A 85 -15.38 4.89 9.46
C ASP A 85 -14.40 5.17 8.30
N SER A 86 -14.17 6.45 7.97
CA SER A 86 -13.22 6.84 6.92
C SER A 86 -11.80 6.35 7.25
N LEU A 87 -11.35 6.67 8.48
CA LEU A 87 -10.02 6.30 8.93
C LEU A 87 -9.89 4.78 9.07
N SER A 88 -10.90 4.11 9.63
CA SER A 88 -10.90 2.65 9.80
C SER A 88 -10.82 1.92 8.46
N VAL A 89 -11.61 2.32 7.46
CA VAL A 89 -11.57 1.73 6.11
C VAL A 89 -10.17 1.77 5.53
N TYR A 90 -9.50 2.93 5.56
CA TYR A 90 -8.15 3.06 5.01
C TYR A 90 -7.08 2.33 5.82
N LYS A 91 -7.20 2.27 7.15
CA LYS A 91 -6.29 1.50 7.99
C LYS A 91 -6.42 0.00 7.75
N PHE A 92 -7.64 -0.50 7.58
CA PHE A 92 -7.86 -1.89 7.20
C PHE A 92 -7.29 -2.20 5.82
N LEU A 93 -7.55 -1.37 4.80
CA LEU A 93 -7.02 -1.57 3.45
C LEU A 93 -5.49 -1.62 3.44
N GLU A 94 -4.84 -0.79 4.25
CA GLU A 94 -3.39 -0.85 4.43
C GLU A 94 -2.96 -2.17 5.10
N ALA A 95 -3.61 -2.57 6.19
CA ALA A 95 -3.31 -3.83 6.89
C ALA A 95 -3.49 -5.04 5.96
N ALA A 96 -4.61 -5.14 5.24
CA ALA A 96 -4.91 -6.20 4.29
C ALA A 96 -3.90 -6.28 3.14
N LYS A 97 -3.45 -5.13 2.64
CA LYS A 97 -2.37 -5.05 1.63
C LYS A 97 -1.07 -5.66 2.18
N TRP A 98 -0.69 -5.31 3.39
CA TRP A 98 0.51 -5.87 4.03
C TRP A 98 0.36 -7.35 4.38
N THR A 99 -0.82 -7.81 4.81
CA THR A 99 -1.13 -9.23 5.01
C THR A 99 -0.90 -10.01 3.71
N THR A 100 -1.46 -9.52 2.60
CA THR A 100 -1.29 -10.15 1.28
C THR A 100 0.17 -10.17 0.81
N TYR A 101 0.92 -9.12 1.13
CA TYR A 101 2.34 -9.04 0.82
C TYR A 101 3.18 -10.02 1.66
N LEU A 102 2.87 -10.16 2.95
CA LEU A 102 3.65 -10.92 3.92
C LEU A 102 3.31 -12.42 3.95
N LYS A 103 2.11 -12.84 3.52
CA LYS A 103 1.67 -14.25 3.56
C LYS A 103 2.58 -15.26 2.83
N LYS A 104 3.45 -14.78 1.94
CA LYS A 104 4.44 -15.62 1.25
C LYS A 104 5.65 -15.98 2.12
N TYR A 105 5.84 -15.27 3.22
CA TYR A 105 7.04 -15.31 4.04
C TYR A 105 6.76 -15.68 5.49
N ILE A 106 5.55 -15.40 5.99
CA ILE A 106 5.14 -15.56 7.39
C ILE A 106 3.73 -16.14 7.46
N SER A 107 3.37 -16.76 8.58
CA SER A 107 1.97 -17.15 8.83
C SER A 107 1.11 -15.91 9.08
N VAL A 108 -0.08 -15.88 8.47
CA VAL A 108 -1.03 -14.77 8.60
C VAL A 108 -2.42 -15.21 9.07
N ASP A 109 -2.55 -16.47 9.49
CA ASP A 109 -3.84 -17.12 9.77
C ASP A 109 -4.66 -16.40 10.84
N ARG A 110 -3.99 -15.73 11.78
CA ARG A 110 -4.62 -14.88 12.80
C ARG A 110 -5.45 -13.72 12.20
N TYR A 111 -5.06 -13.21 11.05
CA TYR A 111 -5.62 -12.00 10.45
C TYR A 111 -6.57 -12.29 9.30
N GLU A 112 -6.41 -13.43 8.62
CA GLU A 112 -7.24 -13.77 7.46
C GLU A 112 -8.71 -13.95 7.86
N GLY A 113 -9.58 -13.11 7.28
CA GLY A 113 -11.02 -13.12 7.54
C GLY A 113 -11.44 -12.57 8.91
N PHE A 114 -10.53 -12.42 9.87
CA PHE A 114 -10.86 -12.06 11.26
C PHE A 114 -11.60 -10.72 11.36
N TYR A 115 -11.19 -9.71 10.58
CA TYR A 115 -11.74 -8.35 10.62
C TYR A 115 -12.71 -8.05 9.47
N GLU A 116 -13.06 -9.04 8.65
CA GLU A 116 -13.81 -8.81 7.40
C GLU A 116 -15.22 -8.26 7.69
N VAL A 117 -15.91 -8.79 8.70
CA VAL A 117 -17.27 -8.35 9.05
C VAL A 117 -17.26 -6.88 9.51
N ASP A 118 -16.37 -6.52 10.43
CA ASP A 118 -16.23 -5.15 10.93
C ASP A 118 -15.89 -4.18 9.79
N TYR A 119 -14.95 -4.57 8.93
CA TYR A 119 -14.55 -3.78 7.77
C TYR A 119 -15.73 -3.55 6.82
N GLN A 120 -16.51 -4.57 6.49
CA GLN A 120 -17.65 -4.43 5.58
C GLN A 120 -18.74 -3.51 6.16
N GLN A 121 -18.97 -3.56 7.47
CA GLN A 121 -19.90 -2.66 8.16
C GLN A 121 -19.43 -1.20 8.11
N GLN A 122 -18.14 -0.96 8.44
CA GLN A 122 -17.55 0.38 8.40
C GLN A 122 -17.48 0.93 6.97
N LEU A 123 -17.11 0.09 5.99
CA LEU A 123 -17.11 0.45 4.57
C LEU A 123 -18.50 0.86 4.11
N SER A 124 -19.53 0.06 4.43
CA SER A 124 -20.92 0.38 4.09
C SER A 124 -21.37 1.73 4.65
N SER A 125 -21.04 2.00 5.92
CA SER A 125 -21.37 3.27 6.58
C SER A 125 -20.64 4.44 5.92
N TYR A 126 -19.35 4.28 5.67
CA TYR A 126 -18.51 5.29 5.02
C TYR A 126 -18.99 5.64 3.61
N ILE A 127 -19.17 4.66 2.73
CA ILE A 127 -19.55 4.90 1.33
C ILE A 127 -20.93 5.56 1.23
N ASN A 128 -21.86 5.21 2.13
CA ASN A 128 -23.17 5.85 2.18
C ASN A 128 -23.06 7.32 2.59
N ALA A 129 -22.20 7.65 3.55
CA ALA A 129 -21.95 9.02 3.98
C ALA A 129 -21.28 9.85 2.87
N VAL A 130 -20.24 9.31 2.23
CA VAL A 130 -19.56 9.97 1.11
C VAL A 130 -20.53 10.20 -0.05
N TYR A 131 -21.32 9.19 -0.44
CA TYR A 131 -22.31 9.31 -1.51
C TYR A 131 -23.34 10.42 -1.25
N LYS A 132 -23.89 10.49 -0.03
CA LYS A 132 -24.81 11.56 0.36
C LYS A 132 -24.16 12.94 0.23
N ARG A 133 -22.91 13.09 0.69
CA ARG A 133 -22.15 14.34 0.59
C ARG A 133 -21.83 14.71 -0.87
N SER A 134 -21.45 13.75 -1.71
CA SER A 134 -21.20 13.98 -3.14
C SER A 134 -22.44 14.56 -3.84
N LYS A 135 -23.64 14.04 -3.55
CA LYS A 135 -24.88 14.64 -4.10
C LYS A 135 -25.12 16.07 -3.63
N LEU A 136 -24.76 16.42 -2.40
CA LEU A 136 -24.85 17.81 -1.91
C LEU A 136 -23.84 18.72 -2.61
N LEU A 137 -22.63 18.24 -2.88
CA LEU A 137 -21.61 18.95 -3.65
C LEU A 137 -22.08 19.23 -5.08
N ILE A 138 -22.67 18.24 -5.75
CA ILE A 138 -23.27 18.39 -7.08
C ILE A 138 -24.39 19.45 -7.06
N ARG A 139 -25.32 19.37 -6.10
CA ARG A 139 -26.43 20.34 -5.97
C ARG A 139 -25.95 21.76 -5.72
N SER A 140 -24.80 21.91 -5.06
CA SER A 140 -24.16 23.22 -4.80
C SER A 140 -23.17 23.63 -5.89
N ARG A 141 -23.17 22.95 -7.05
CA ARG A 141 -22.28 23.20 -8.20
C ARG A 141 -20.79 23.09 -7.87
N SER A 142 -20.44 22.41 -6.78
CA SER A 142 -19.06 22.12 -6.38
C SER A 142 -18.57 20.83 -7.07
N PHE A 143 -18.49 20.84 -8.39
CA PHE A 143 -18.26 19.63 -9.20
C PHE A 143 -16.88 19.01 -8.98
N ASP A 144 -15.80 19.80 -8.93
CA ASP A 144 -14.44 19.28 -8.66
C ASP A 144 -14.37 18.48 -7.36
N LYS A 145 -14.99 19.02 -6.30
CA LYS A 145 -15.05 18.36 -4.99
C LYS A 145 -15.89 17.10 -5.04
N ALA A 146 -16.99 17.11 -5.79
CA ALA A 146 -17.84 15.93 -5.97
C ALA A 146 -17.08 14.83 -6.73
N GLN A 147 -16.36 15.19 -7.79
CA GLN A 147 -15.63 14.26 -8.64
C GLN A 147 -14.56 13.51 -7.83
N ILE A 148 -13.76 14.21 -7.02
CA ILE A 148 -12.76 13.58 -6.12
C ILE A 148 -13.42 12.50 -5.24
N ARG A 149 -14.58 12.81 -4.65
CA ARG A 149 -15.31 11.89 -3.76
C ARG A 149 -15.99 10.75 -4.49
N LEU A 150 -16.45 10.96 -5.72
CA LEU A 150 -17.05 9.91 -6.52
C LEU A 150 -15.99 8.95 -7.09
N ILE A 151 -14.81 9.44 -7.47
CA ILE A 151 -13.66 8.59 -7.86
C ILE A 151 -13.24 7.71 -6.68
N GLU A 152 -13.20 8.29 -5.48
CA GLU A 152 -12.95 7.57 -4.24
C GLU A 152 -13.97 6.44 -4.04
N LEU A 153 -15.26 6.71 -4.21
CA LEU A 153 -16.33 5.69 -4.13
C LEU A 153 -16.18 4.58 -5.17
N GLU A 154 -15.91 4.93 -6.42
CA GLU A 154 -15.74 3.94 -7.49
C GLU A 154 -14.50 3.07 -7.24
N THR A 155 -13.46 3.62 -6.62
CA THR A 155 -12.27 2.86 -6.23
C THR A 155 -12.56 1.90 -5.08
N LEU A 156 -13.32 2.34 -4.07
CA LEU A 156 -13.64 1.54 -2.88
C LEU A 156 -14.72 0.49 -3.14
N LYS A 157 -15.71 0.82 -3.99
CA LYS A 157 -16.82 -0.06 -4.34
C LYS A 157 -17.31 0.22 -5.76
N PRO A 158 -16.66 -0.38 -6.78
CA PRO A 158 -17.10 -0.27 -8.16
C PRO A 158 -18.57 -0.66 -8.33
N GLY A 159 -19.31 0.11 -9.13
CA GLY A 159 -20.73 -0.15 -9.39
C GLY A 159 -21.65 0.15 -8.20
N PHE A 160 -21.21 0.97 -7.24
CA PHE A 160 -22.07 1.40 -6.14
C PHE A 160 -23.13 2.40 -6.64
N ARG A 161 -24.35 1.91 -6.85
CA ARG A 161 -25.50 2.73 -7.28
C ARG A 161 -25.18 3.48 -8.58
N ASP A 162 -25.58 4.74 -8.65
CA ASP A 162 -25.42 5.67 -9.78
C ASP A 162 -24.11 6.47 -9.73
N VAL A 163 -23.08 6.02 -8.98
CA VAL A 163 -21.81 6.77 -8.84
C VAL A 163 -21.14 7.01 -10.19
N LYS A 164 -21.21 6.05 -11.11
CA LYS A 164 -20.62 6.16 -12.44
C LYS A 164 -21.33 7.22 -13.29
N GLU A 165 -22.65 7.26 -13.24
CA GLU A 165 -23.47 8.26 -13.91
C GLU A 165 -23.23 9.66 -13.32
N LEU A 166 -23.11 9.76 -12.00
CA LEU A 166 -22.80 11.01 -11.32
C LEU A 166 -21.39 11.53 -11.66
N LEU A 167 -20.41 10.63 -11.87
CA LEU A 167 -19.08 10.99 -12.35
C LEU A 167 -19.13 11.63 -13.73
N THR A 168 -19.79 10.95 -14.68
CA THR A 168 -19.96 11.48 -16.03
C THR A 168 -20.69 12.82 -16.01
N PHE A 169 -21.72 12.98 -15.18
CA PHE A 169 -22.40 14.27 -15.02
C PHE A 169 -21.48 15.37 -14.47
N SER A 170 -20.62 15.05 -13.50
CA SER A 170 -19.68 16.03 -12.92
C SER A 170 -18.52 16.41 -13.83
N GLU A 171 -18.20 15.58 -14.83
CA GLU A 171 -17.14 15.83 -15.83
C GLU A 171 -17.58 16.74 -16.98
N VAL A 172 -18.88 16.74 -17.29
CA VAL A 172 -19.45 17.58 -18.34
C VAL A 172 -19.90 18.88 -17.69
N GLU A 173 -19.04 19.90 -17.65
CA GLU A 173 -19.43 21.27 -17.29
C GLU A 173 -20.70 21.66 -18.08
N PRO A 174 -21.84 21.95 -17.42
CA PRO A 174 -22.93 22.61 -18.12
C PRO A 174 -22.48 24.05 -18.35
N ILE A 175 -22.25 24.42 -19.61
CA ILE A 175 -22.04 25.80 -20.02
C ILE A 175 -23.31 26.57 -19.62
N TYR A 176 -23.18 27.49 -18.67
CA TYR A 176 -24.25 28.40 -18.23
C TYR A 176 -23.91 29.83 -18.63
#